data_AF-A0A929SIJ9-F1
#
_entry.id   AF-A0A929SIJ9-F1
#
_cell.length_a   1.000
_cell.length_b   1.000
_cell.length_c   1.000
_cell.angle_alpha   90.00
_cell.angle_beta   90.00
_cell.angle_gamma   90.00
#
_symmetry.space_group_name_H-M   'P 1'
#
loop_
_entity.id
_entity.type
_entity.pdbx_description
1 polymer ?
#
loop_
_entity_poly.entity_id
_entity_poly.type
_entity_poly.pdbx_seq_one_letter_code
_entity_poly.pdbx_strand_id
1 'polypeptide(L)' 'MREIKFKAYYKADKRIYEVLYLDFASNELRLWDEETEIDFVCSFEDVELMQTQG' A
#
# COMPACT_ATOMS: atom_id res chain seq x y z
N MET A 1 -14.18 -7.25 16.61
CA MET A 1 -12.94 -7.33 15.82
C MET A 1 -12.56 -5.92 15.40
N ARG A 2 -11.28 -5.54 15.52
CA ARG A 2 -10.79 -4.23 15.07
C ARG A 2 -10.42 -4.33 13.60
N GLU A 3 -10.74 -3.30 12.82
CA GLU A 3 -10.35 -3.22 11.41
C GLU A 3 -8.84 -3.02 11.31
N ILE A 4 -8.19 -3.76 10.40
CA ILE A 4 -6.76 -3.63 10.12
C ILE A 4 -6.64 -2.91 8.78
N LYS A 5 -6.06 -1.70 8.78
CA LYS A 5 -5.76 -0.94 7.55
C LYS A 5 -4.29 -0.62 7.48
N PHE A 6 -3.82 -0.43 6.25
CA PHE A 6 -2.44 -0.10 5.93
C PHE A 6 -2.37 1.05 4.95
N LYS A 7 -1.33 1.88 5.10
CA LYS A 7 -0.85 2.81 4.09
C LYS A 7 0.55 2.40 3.67
N ALA A 8 0.96 2.76 2.46
CA ALA A 8 2.30 2.50 1.96
C ALA A 8 2.94 3.77 1.44
N TYR A 9 4.16 4.07 1.88
CA TYR A 9 4.99 5.08 1.25
C TYR A 9 5.73 4.44 0.07
N TYR A 10 5.47 4.90 -1.15
CA TYR A 10 6.10 4.36 -2.36
C TYR A 10 7.39 5.13 -2.66
N LYS A 11 8.52 4.41 -2.70
CA LYS A 11 9.85 5.03 -2.75
C LYS A 11 10.14 5.74 -4.07
N ALA A 12 9.53 5.29 -5.17
CA ALA A 12 9.80 5.81 -6.51
C ALA A 12 9.34 7.26 -6.69
N ASP A 13 8.14 7.60 -6.21
CA ASP A 13 7.56 8.94 -6.33
C ASP A 13 7.36 9.66 -4.98
N LYS A 14 7.72 9.00 -3.87
CA LYS A 14 7.71 9.54 -2.52
C LYS A 14 6.32 9.95 -2.03
N ARG A 15 5.27 9.26 -2.48
CA ARG A 15 3.88 9.50 -2.08
C ARG A 15 3.36 8.39 -1.16
N ILE A 16 2.29 8.70 -0.44
CA ILE A 16 1.60 7.74 0.42
C ILE A 16 0.32 7.28 -0.31
N TYR A 17 0.13 5.98 -0.36
CA TYR A 17 -1.01 5.33 -0.99
C TYR A 17 -1.79 4.52 0.03
N GLU A 18 -3.09 4.35 -0.22
CA GLU A 18 -3.89 3.33 0.46
C GLU A 18 -3.51 1.95 -0.05
N VAL A 19 -3.50 0.95 0.84
CA VAL A 19 -3.21 -0.43 0.46
C VAL A 19 -4.53 -1.18 0.30
N LEU A 20 -4.82 -1.63 -0.92
CA LEU A 20 -6.03 -2.39 -1.22
C LEU A 20 -5.90 -3.86 -0.81
N TYR A 21 -4.75 -4.47 -1.08
CA TYR A 21 -4.42 -5.82 -0.60
C TYR A 21 -2.91 -6.04 -0.46
N LEU A 22 -2.56 -7.06 0.34
CA LEU A 22 -1.21 -7.56 0.55
C LEU A 22 -1.19 -9.07 0.24
N ASP A 23 -0.28 -9.51 -0.62
CA ASP A 23 0.00 -10.92 -0.87
C ASP A 23 1.48 -11.22 -0.55
N PHE A 24 1.69 -11.77 0.64
CA PHE A 24 3.03 -12.14 1.11
C PHE A 24 3.64 -13.33 0.35
N ALA A 25 2.83 -14.18 -0.28
CA ALA A 25 3.33 -15.34 -1.01
C ALA A 25 3.87 -14.94 -2.39
N SER A 26 3.22 -13.97 -3.06
CA SER A 26 3.68 -13.43 -4.34
C SER A 26 4.63 -12.24 -4.20
N ASN A 27 4.85 -11.71 -2.99
CA ASN A 27 5.61 -10.48 -2.73
C ASN A 27 4.99 -9.25 -3.44
N GLU A 28 3.66 -9.18 -3.48
CA GLU A 28 2.92 -8.12 -4.16
C GLU A 28 1.98 -7.37 -3.22
N LEU A 29 1.77 -6.10 -3.53
CA LEU A 29 0.72 -5.29 -2.94
C LEU A 29 0.14 -4.35 -3.97
N ARG A 30 -1.16 -4.07 -3.85
CA ARG A 30 -1.87 -3.12 -4.71
C ARG A 30 -2.12 -1.82 -3.97
N LEU A 31 -1.63 -0.74 -4.56
CA LEU A 31 -1.73 0.62 -4.05
C LEU A 31 -2.85 1.37 -4.76
N TRP A 32 -3.55 2.23 -4.03
CA TRP A 32 -4.59 3.12 -4.55
C TRP A 32 -4.25 4.57 -4.25
N ASP A 33 -4.36 5.40 -5.28
CA ASP A 33 -4.27 6.85 -5.20
C ASP A 33 -5.68 7.47 -5.27
N GLU A 34 -6.11 8.11 -4.19
CA GLU A 34 -7.39 8.81 -4.17
C GLU A 34 -7.39 10.06 -5.07
N GLU A 35 -6.24 10.73 -5.24
CA GLU A 35 -6.17 11.97 -6.03
C GLU A 35 -6.26 11.71 -7.54
N THR A 36 -5.65 10.61 -8.00
CA THR A 36 -5.58 10.27 -9.43
C THR A 36 -6.56 9.19 -9.84
N GLU A 37 -7.25 8.56 -8.88
CA GLU A 37 -8.17 7.43 -9.09
C GLU A 37 -7.52 6.25 -9.84
N ILE A 38 -6.23 6.02 -9.61
CA ILE A 38 -5.44 4.95 -10.25
C ILE A 38 -4.96 3.96 -9.19
N ASP A 39 -5.02 2.67 -9.53
CA ASP A 39 -4.33 1.60 -8.82
C ASP A 39 -3.14 1.04 -9.61
N PHE A 40 -2.17 0.49 -8.88
CA PHE A 40 -1.07 -0.27 -9.46
C PHE A 40 -0.53 -1.30 -8.47
N VAL A 41 0.21 -2.28 -9.00
CA VAL A 41 0.86 -3.34 -8.22
C VAL A 41 2.36 -3.05 -8.10
N CYS A 42 2.91 -3.25 -6.91
CA CYS A 42 4.34 -3.14 -6.64
C CYS A 42 4.79 -4.21 -5.62
N SER A 43 6.09 -4.28 -5.36
CA SER A 43 6.66 -5.22 -4.39
C SER A 43 6.84 -4.59 -3.01
N PHE A 44 6.99 -5.42 -1.98
CA PHE A 44 7.28 -4.94 -0.61
C PHE A 44 8.62 -4.20 -0.51
N GLU A 45 9.55 -4.45 -1.43
CA GLU A 45 10.84 -3.75 -1.48
C GLU A 45 10.70 -2.31 -1.97
N ASP A 46 9.65 -2.02 -2.74
CA ASP A 46 9.41 -0.68 -3.31
C ASP A 46 8.74 0.28 -2.32
N VAL A 47 8.27 -0.23 -1.18
CA VAL A 47 7.47 0.55 -0.23
C VAL A 47 8.02 0.51 1.19
N GLU A 48 7.52 1.44 2.01
CA GLU A 48 7.49 1.31 3.46
C GLU A 48 6.03 1.15 3.91
N LEU A 49 5.71 -0.02 4.45
CA LEU A 49 4.35 -0.37 4.86
C LEU A 49 4.07 0.12 6.29
N MET A 50 2.96 0.82 6.49
CA MET A 50 2.56 1.40 7.77
C MET A 50 1.18 0.88 8.17
N GLN A 51 1.10 0.21 9.33
CA GLN A 51 -0.19 -0.17 9.90
C GLN A 51 -0.83 1.04 10.58
N THR A 52 -2.07 1.35 10.21
CA THR A 52 -2.82 2.43 10.87
C THR A 52 -3.34 1.93 12.22
N GLN A 53 -3.06 2.68 13.28
CA GLN A 53 -3.62 2.40 14.60
C GLN A 53 -5.01 3.03 14.66
N GLY A 54 -6.05 2.26 14.31
CA GLY A 54 -7.46 2.70 14.35
C GLY A 54 -7.97 3.09 15.73
#